data_AF-A0A0U1KVK3-F1
#
_entry.id   AF-A0A0U1KVK3-F1
#
_cell.length_a   1.000
_cell.length_b   1.000
_cell.length_c   1.000
_cell.angle_alpha   90.00
_cell.angle_beta   90.00
_cell.angle_gamma   90.00
#
_symmetry.space_group_name_H-M   'P 1'
#
loop_
_entity.id
_entity.type
_entity.pdbx_description
1 polymer ?
#
loop_
_entity_poly.entity_id
_entity_poly.type
_entity_poly.pdbx_seq_one_letter_code
_entity_poly.pdbx_strand_id
1 'polypeptide(L)'
;MKAIIRPMTDLAKKMDEIEHFCITESLPVYITKKGTGRLVVLGHEHYENLMSEIEKFKEENQLYKSLIQAASESRRGESQDVNDVLDELDAELRERENDDRQTERKVSG
;
A
#
# COMPACT_ATOMS: atom_id res chain seq x y z
N MET A 1 0.69 19.18 15.20
CA MET A 1 0.03 17.86 15.31
C MET A 1 -0.07 17.52 16.79
N LYS A 2 -1.28 17.32 17.32
CA LYS A 2 -1.47 17.04 18.75
C LYS A 2 -1.47 15.52 18.93
N ALA A 3 -0.35 14.97 19.36
CA ALA A 3 -0.21 13.54 19.63
C ALA A 3 -0.48 13.26 21.11
N ILE A 4 -1.34 12.28 21.41
CA ILE A 4 -1.54 11.79 22.77
C ILE A 4 -0.55 10.64 23.02
N ILE A 5 0.18 10.71 24.12
CA ILE A 5 1.11 9.67 24.57
C ILE A 5 0.57 9.06 25.86
N ARG A 6 0.44 7.75 25.91
CA ARG A 6 -0.03 6.99 27.09
C ARG A 6 0.94 5.88 27.48
N PRO A 7 1.05 5.52 28.77
CA PRO A 7 1.83 4.37 29.19
C PRO A 7 1.11 3.06 28.81
N MET A 8 1.88 1.98 28.64
CA MET A 8 1.36 0.65 28.27
C MET A 8 0.31 0.12 29.26
N THR A 9 0.38 0.56 30.51
CA THR A 9 -0.61 0.21 31.55
C THR A 9 -2.00 0.78 31.27
N ASP A 10 -2.11 1.85 30.48
CA ASP A 10 -3.39 2.47 30.13
C ASP A 10 -4.13 1.66 29.06
N LEU A 11 -3.43 0.84 28.27
CA LEU A 11 -4.04 0.12 27.15
C LEU A 11 -5.24 -0.73 27.57
N ALA A 12 -5.13 -1.47 28.68
CA ALA A 12 -6.24 -2.26 29.22
C ALA A 12 -7.20 -1.45 30.10
N LYS A 13 -6.68 -0.44 30.80
CA LYS A 13 -7.45 0.31 31.82
C LYS A 13 -8.29 1.45 31.25
N LYS A 14 -7.88 1.97 30.09
CA LYS A 14 -8.40 3.17 29.44
C LYS A 14 -8.69 2.92 27.97
N MET A 15 -8.98 1.66 27.61
CA MET A 15 -9.20 1.28 26.21
C MET A 15 -10.31 2.09 25.57
N ASP A 16 -11.47 2.20 26.23
CA ASP A 16 -12.64 2.93 25.69
C ASP A 16 -12.31 4.42 25.42
N GLU A 17 -11.55 5.07 26.32
CA GLU A 17 -11.10 6.45 26.13
C GLU A 17 -10.11 6.58 24.96
N ILE A 18 -9.19 5.61 24.84
CA ILE A 18 -8.18 5.56 23.77
C ILE A 18 -8.87 5.32 22.41
N GLU A 19 -9.76 4.34 22.33
CA GLU A 19 -10.53 4.00 21.15
C GLU A 19 -11.40 5.18 20.70
N HIS A 20 -12.15 5.77 21.63
CA HIS A 20 -13.00 6.92 21.34
C HIS A 20 -12.20 8.07 20.73
N PHE A 21 -11.03 8.41 21.30
CA PHE A 21 -10.15 9.43 20.74
C PHE A 21 -9.66 9.05 19.33
N CYS A 22 -9.17 7.82 19.14
CA CYS A 22 -8.65 7.36 17.85
C CYS A 22 -9.70 7.45 16.73
N ILE A 23 -10.96 7.13 17.03
CA ILE A 23 -12.06 7.15 16.06
C ILE A 23 -12.56 8.59 15.82
N THR A 24 -12.85 9.34 16.88
CA THR A 24 -13.49 10.67 16.76
C THR A 24 -12.54 11.74 16.23
N GLU A 25 -11.30 11.74 16.70
CA GLU A 25 -10.31 12.71 16.26
C GLU A 25 -9.57 12.25 15.01
N SER A 26 -9.69 10.96 14.65
CA SER A 26 -8.93 10.34 13.55
C SER A 26 -7.44 10.62 13.72
N LEU A 27 -6.91 10.38 14.93
CA LEU A 27 -5.51 10.63 15.29
C LEU A 27 -4.93 9.44 16.08
N PRO A 28 -3.62 9.17 15.95
CA PRO A 28 -2.97 8.10 16.68
C PRO A 28 -2.82 8.40 18.17
N VAL A 29 -2.88 7.34 18.98
CA VAL A 29 -2.38 7.34 20.37
C VAL A 29 -1.09 6.53 20.44
N TYR A 30 -0.03 7.17 20.92
CA TYR A 30 1.28 6.54 21.06
C TYR A 30 1.40 5.87 22.44
N ILE A 31 1.75 4.60 22.46
CA ILE A 31 1.90 3.81 23.68
C ILE A 31 3.38 3.67 24.03
N THR A 32 3.72 3.97 25.28
CA THR A 32 5.09 3.91 25.81
C THR A 32 5.26 2.85 26.89
N LYS A 33 6.45 2.26 27.01
CA LYS A 33 6.84 1.41 28.14
C LYS A 33 8.14 1.94 28.70
N LYS A 34 8.16 2.33 29.97
CA LYS A 34 9.33 2.93 30.64
C LYS A 34 9.89 4.15 29.88
N GLY A 35 9.01 4.99 29.35
CA GLY A 35 9.39 6.21 28.60
C GLY A 35 9.78 5.98 27.13
N THR A 36 9.90 4.74 26.67
CA THR A 36 10.21 4.42 25.28
C THR A 36 8.94 4.11 24.49
N GLY A 37 8.82 4.65 23.27
CA GLY A 37 7.74 4.31 22.34
C GLY A 37 7.73 2.82 22.01
N ARG A 38 6.53 2.21 21.98
CA ARG A 38 6.38 0.76 21.86
C ARG A 38 5.31 0.34 20.85
N LEU A 39 4.16 0.99 20.86
CA LEU A 39 3.03 0.70 19.97
C LEU A 39 2.31 2.01 19.60
N VAL A 40 1.47 1.94 18.58
CA VAL A 40 0.52 2.99 18.21
C VAL A 40 -0.85 2.34 18.10
N VAL A 41 -1.88 3.02 18.61
CA VAL A 41 -3.28 2.64 18.41
C VAL A 41 -3.90 3.62 17.43
N LEU A 42 -4.63 3.10 16.45
CA LEU A 42 -5.35 3.84 15.42
C LEU A 42 -6.76 3.25 15.28
N GLY A 43 -7.71 4.08 14.85
CA GLY A 43 -9.01 3.58 14.39
C GLY A 43 -8.84 2.74 13.13
N HIS A 44 -9.70 1.74 12.94
CA HIS A 44 -9.60 0.82 11.80
C HIS A 44 -9.64 1.56 10.45
N GLU A 45 -10.64 2.42 10.23
CA GLU A 45 -10.76 3.18 8.98
C GLU A 45 -9.55 4.11 8.74
N HIS A 46 -9.01 4.74 9.78
CA HIS A 46 -7.82 5.58 9.63
C HIS A 46 -6.62 4.74 9.18
N TYR A 47 -6.43 3.56 9.78
CA TYR A 47 -5.36 2.65 9.38
C TYR A 47 -5.51 2.19 7.93
N GLU A 48 -6.71 1.75 7.52
CA GLU A 48 -6.96 1.30 6.15
C GLU A 48 -6.74 2.43 5.12
N ASN A 49 -7.19 3.65 5.43
CA ASN A 49 -6.94 4.81 4.58
C ASN A 49 -5.45 5.10 4.43
N LEU A 50 -4.68 5.04 5.52
CA LEU A 50 -3.22 5.23 5.47
C LEU A 50 -2.54 4.15 4.63
N MET A 51 -2.97 2.89 4.73
CA MET A 51 -2.43 1.81 3.91
C MET A 51 -2.75 2.03 2.43
N SER A 52 -3.99 2.40 2.11
CA SER A 52 -4.40 2.72 0.74
C SER A 52 -3.61 3.90 0.15
N GLU A 53 -3.36 4.96 0.92
CA GLU A 53 -2.52 6.07 0.47
C GLU A 53 -1.07 5.63 0.20
N ILE A 54 -0.50 4.80 1.06
CA ILE A 54 0.84 4.24 0.86
C ILE A 54 0.91 3.40 -0.42
N GLU A 55 -0.11 2.59 -0.71
CA GLU A 55 -0.18 1.81 -1.94
C GLU A 55 -0.24 2.70 -3.18
N LYS A 56 -1.10 3.72 -3.18
CA LYS A 56 -1.16 4.72 -4.26
C LYS A 56 0.19 5.39 -4.48
N PHE A 57 0.86 5.83 -3.42
CA PHE A 57 2.18 6.44 -3.55
C PHE A 57 3.22 5.47 -4.12
N LYS A 58 3.14 4.17 -3.81
CA LYS A 58 4.04 3.17 -4.41
C LYS A 58 3.81 3.03 -5.90
N GLU A 59 2.55 2.93 -6.33
CA GLU A 59 2.18 2.84 -7.75
C GLU A 59 2.63 4.09 -8.52
N GLU A 60 2.36 5.29 -7.97
CA GLU A 60 2.83 6.54 -8.55
C GLU A 60 4.36 6.58 -8.67
N ASN A 61 5.08 6.15 -7.63
CA ASN A 61 6.54 6.08 -7.67
C ASN A 61 7.06 5.08 -8.72
N GLN A 62 6.38 3.95 -8.91
CA GLN A 62 6.73 2.99 -9.96
C GLN A 62 6.53 3.62 -11.34
N LEU A 63 5.41 4.30 -11.56
CA LEU A 63 5.14 5.02 -12.81
C LEU A 63 6.22 6.08 -13.09
N TYR A 64 6.58 6.90 -12.11
CA TYR A 64 7.62 7.91 -12.29
C TYR A 64 8.98 7.29 -12.64
N LYS A 65 9.34 6.16 -12.02
CA LYS A 65 10.58 5.43 -12.37
C LYS A 65 10.56 4.95 -13.82
N SER A 66 9.47 4.33 -14.26
CA SER A 66 9.32 3.86 -15.65
C SER A 66 9.39 5.01 -16.65
N LEU A 67 8.74 6.14 -16.37
CA LEU A 67 8.80 7.33 -17.23
C LEU A 67 10.22 7.90 -17.34
N ILE A 68 10.95 7.98 -16.21
CA ILE A 68 12.34 8.46 -16.20
C ILE A 68 13.25 7.52 -16.99
N GLN A 69 13.04 6.21 -16.87
CA GLN A 69 13.79 5.19 -17.61
C GLN A 69 13.52 5.31 -19.12
N ALA A 70 12.26 5.28 -19.54
CA ALA A 70 11.87 5.41 -20.94
C ALA A 70 12.39 6.71 -21.57
N ALA A 71 12.31 7.82 -20.84
CA ALA A 71 12.89 9.10 -21.30
C ALA A 71 14.42 9.03 -21.46
N SER A 72 15.10 8.21 -20.67
CA SER A 72 16.56 8.01 -20.76
C SER A 72 16.95 7.10 -21.93
N GLU A 73 16.22 6.01 -22.14
CA GLU A 73 16.38 5.10 -23.29
C GLU A 73 16.12 5.82 -24.61
N SER A 74 15.06 6.64 -24.67
CA SER A 74 14.75 7.47 -25.83
C SER A 74 15.87 8.45 -26.17
N ARG A 75 16.46 9.12 -25.16
CA ARG A 75 17.64 9.97 -25.36
C ARG A 75 18.87 9.23 -25.87
N ARG A 76 18.99 7.92 -25.56
CA ARG A 76 20.10 7.06 -26.00
C ARG A 76 19.84 6.41 -27.36
N GLY A 77 18.67 6.63 -27.97
CA GLY A 77 18.27 5.97 -29.21
C GLY A 77 17.90 4.50 -29.02
N GLU A 78 17.70 4.05 -27.78
CA GLU A 78 17.32 2.68 -27.42
C GLU A 78 15.78 2.52 -27.42
N SER A 79 15.06 3.27 -28.27
CA SER A 79 13.60 3.20 -28.36
C SER A 79 13.14 1.94 -29.09
N GLN A 80 12.12 1.27 -28.56
CA GLN A 80 11.48 0.12 -29.20
C GLN A 80 10.44 0.56 -30.25
N ASP A 81 10.18 -0.29 -31.25
CA ASP A 81 9.06 -0.08 -32.17
C ASP A 81 7.74 -0.34 -31.43
N VAL A 82 6.75 0.52 -31.67
CA VAL A 82 5.47 0.45 -30.97
C VAL A 82 4.70 -0.83 -31.33
N ASN A 83 4.82 -1.33 -32.57
CA ASN A 83 4.10 -2.54 -32.99
C ASN A 83 4.68 -3.78 -32.31
N ASP A 84 6.01 -3.89 -32.24
CA ASP A 84 6.69 -5.03 -31.59
C ASP A 84 6.29 -5.12 -30.10
N VAL A 85 6.22 -3.97 -29.42
CA VAL A 85 5.80 -3.88 -28.01
C VAL A 85 4.32 -4.27 -27.83
N LEU A 86 3.44 -3.85 -28.74
CA LEU A 86 2.02 -4.20 -28.69
C LEU A 86 1.79 -5.69 -28.95
N ASP A 87 2.53 -6.29 -29.88
CA ASP A 87 2.46 -7.72 -30.17
C ASP A 87 2.92 -8.57 -28.97
N GLU A 88 3.99 -8.13 -28.27
CA GLU A 88 4.46 -8.77 -27.03
C GLU A 88 3.42 -8.67 -25.90
N LEU A 89 2.82 -7.49 -25.70
CA LEU A 89 1.79 -7.27 -24.69
C LEU A 89 0.53 -8.12 -24.95
N ASP A 90 0.08 -8.19 -26.20
CA ASP A 90 -1.06 -9.03 -26.60
C ASP A 90 -0.79 -10.52 -26.34
N ALA A 91 0.46 -10.96 -26.51
CA ALA A 91 0.86 -12.33 -26.19
C ALA A 91 0.81 -12.59 -24.67
N GLU A 92 1.37 -11.70 -23.84
CA GLU A 92 1.33 -11.83 -22.38
C GLU A 92 -0.10 -11.83 -21.81
N LEU A 93 -0.96 -10.94 -22.31
CA LEU A 93 -2.36 -10.85 -21.85
C LEU A 93 -3.12 -12.15 -22.16
N ARG A 94 -2.88 -12.76 -23.33
CA ARG A 94 -3.46 -14.06 -23.68
C ARG A 94 -2.94 -15.18 -22.79
N GLU A 95 -1.67 -15.16 -22.39
CA GLU A 95 -1.11 -16.16 -21.47
C GLU A 95 -1.76 -16.06 -20.08
N ARG A 96 -1.91 -14.84 -19.55
CA ARG A 96 -2.61 -14.62 -18.26
C ARG A 96 -4.05 -15.11 -18.28
N GLU A 97 -4.81 -14.79 -19.33
CA GLU A 97 -6.19 -15.27 -19.48
C GLU A 97 -6.28 -16.80 -19.51
N ASN A 98 -5.28 -17.47 -20.10
CA ASN A 98 -5.24 -18.93 -20.17
C ASN A 98 -4.89 -19.57 -18.83
N ASP A 99 -3.98 -18.97 -18.07
CA ASP A 99 -3.59 -19.42 -16.73
C ASP A 99 -4.75 -19.30 -15.73
N ASP A 100 -5.50 -18.19 -15.77
CA ASP A 100 -6.68 -18.00 -14.92
C ASP A 100 -7.74 -19.07 -15.24
N ARG A 101 -8.01 -19.32 -16.52
CA ARG A 101 -8.96 -20.37 -16.97
C ARG A 101 -8.52 -21.79 -16.59
N GLN A 102 -7.22 -22.07 -16.57
CA GLN A 102 -6.71 -23.38 -16.12
C GLN A 102 -6.80 -23.55 -14.61
N THR A 103 -6.63 -22.46 -13.85
CA THR A 103 -6.71 -22.47 -12.39
C THR A 103 -8.14 -22.68 -11.92
N GLU A 104 -9.13 -22.03 -12.54
CA GLU A 104 -10.56 -22.23 -12.24
C GLU A 104 -11.04 -23.67 -12.52
N ARG A 105 -10.53 -24.30 -13.58
CA ARG A 105 -10.85 -25.70 -13.92
C ARG A 105 -10.29 -26.73 -12.96
N LYS A 106 -9.20 -26.43 -12.24
CA LYS A 106 -8.58 -27.32 -11.24
C LYS A 106 -9.24 -27.23 -9.86
N VAL A 107 -9.94 -26.14 -9.55
CA VAL A 107 -10.62 -25.93 -8.26
C VAL A 107 -12.05 -26.51 -8.25
N SER A 108 -12.64 -26.72 -9.43
CA SER A 108 -14.03 -27.22 -9.58
C SER A 108 -14.16 -28.73 -9.83
N GLY A 109 -13.08 -29.51 -9.70
CA GLY A 109 -13.07 -30.98 -9.83
C GLY A 109 -12.50 -31.66 -8.61
#